data_AF-A0A939V967-F1
#
_entry.id   AF-A0A939V967-F1
#
_cell.length_a   1.000
_cell.length_b   1.000
_cell.length_c   1.000
_cell.angle_alpha   90.00
_cell.angle_beta   90.00
_cell.angle_gamma   90.00
#
_symmetry.space_group_name_H-M   'P 1'
#
loop_
_entity.id
_entity.type
_entity.pdbx_description
1 polymer ?
#
loop_
_entity_poly.entity_id
_entity_poly.type
_entity_poly.pdbx_seq_one_letter_code
_entity_poly.pdbx_strand_id
1 'polypeptide(L)'
;MKKTLLSICIMLTAIAGQVFANNDVNGNKRFTVSVSTGEGGQIEIMGTGAVSKNSVAAATINTGEDVTLVITPDENYKLASLYVDGTDVVGDVTEEGTYVIEKLSKNISVSATFEENTGIPGDVDGNGSVNSADVVAIYNFILIGEESGINEAAADVDGNGSVNSGDVVAVYNIIIGA
;
A
#
# COMPACT_ATOMS: atom_id res chain seq x y z
N MET A 1 -56.73 -42.23 -4.60
CA MET A 1 -55.86 -41.92 -3.44
C MET A 1 -54.58 -41.28 -3.96
N LYS A 2 -54.23 -40.07 -3.43
CA LYS A 2 -52.89 -39.41 -3.42
C LYS A 2 -52.32 -39.00 -4.80
N LYS A 3 -52.32 -37.71 -5.18
CA LYS A 3 -51.50 -36.53 -4.76
C LYS A 3 -50.25 -36.30 -5.66
N THR A 4 -50.31 -35.20 -6.44
CA THR A 4 -49.27 -34.13 -6.62
C THR A 4 -48.00 -34.51 -7.43
N LEU A 5 -47.41 -33.74 -8.35
CA LEU A 5 -47.18 -32.28 -8.49
C LEU A 5 -47.36 -31.78 -9.94
N LEU A 6 -47.88 -30.56 -10.03
CA LEU A 6 -47.85 -29.66 -11.18
C LEU A 6 -46.38 -29.34 -11.50
N SER A 7 -45.80 -30.01 -12.50
CA SER A 7 -44.47 -29.65 -13.00
C SER A 7 -44.61 -28.38 -13.81
N ILE A 8 -44.39 -27.23 -13.16
CA ILE A 8 -44.11 -25.95 -13.80
C ILE A 8 -42.80 -26.16 -14.58
N CYS A 9 -42.94 -26.65 -15.81
CA CYS A 9 -41.90 -26.65 -16.80
C CYS A 9 -41.82 -25.20 -17.32
N ILE A 10 -41.18 -24.33 -16.54
CA ILE A 10 -40.68 -23.06 -17.07
C ILE A 10 -39.71 -23.47 -18.18
N MET A 11 -40.14 -23.23 -19.42
CA MET A 11 -39.30 -23.13 -20.60
C MET A 11 -38.21 -22.11 -20.33
N LEU A 12 -37.14 -22.47 -19.63
CA LEU A 12 -35.94 -21.68 -19.58
C LEU A 12 -35.07 -22.09 -20.77
N THR A 13 -35.51 -21.62 -21.94
CA THR A 13 -34.68 -21.55 -23.12
C THR A 13 -33.61 -20.49 -22.87
N ALA A 14 -32.36 -20.92 -22.97
CA ALA A 14 -31.14 -20.14 -23.20
C ALA A 14 -30.97 -18.84 -22.41
N ILE A 15 -29.94 -18.78 -21.56
CA ILE A 15 -28.85 -17.84 -21.81
C ILE A 15 -27.53 -18.53 -21.46
N ALA A 16 -26.88 -19.11 -22.46
CA ALA A 16 -25.43 -19.19 -22.50
C ALA A 16 -24.96 -17.88 -23.18
N GLY A 17 -24.63 -16.84 -22.41
CA GLY A 17 -24.11 -15.59 -22.98
C GLY A 17 -24.52 -14.24 -22.37
N GLN A 18 -25.32 -14.16 -21.30
CA GLN A 18 -25.46 -12.91 -20.55
C GLN A 18 -24.25 -12.84 -19.64
N VAL A 19 -23.22 -12.16 -20.14
CA VAL A 19 -22.43 -11.30 -19.27
C VAL A 19 -23.45 -10.36 -18.64
N PHE A 20 -23.88 -10.65 -17.41
CA PHE A 20 -24.64 -9.68 -16.63
C PHE A 20 -23.79 -8.42 -16.63
N ALA A 21 -24.34 -7.30 -17.12
CA ALA A 21 -23.65 -6.02 -16.99
C ALA A 21 -23.22 -5.90 -15.53
N ASN A 22 -21.95 -5.56 -15.28
CA ASN A 22 -21.43 -5.38 -13.92
C ASN A 22 -22.09 -4.12 -13.35
N ASN A 23 -23.32 -4.26 -12.91
CA ASN A 23 -24.17 -3.19 -12.41
C ASN A 23 -24.51 -3.48 -10.94
N ASP A 24 -24.79 -2.43 -10.19
CA ASP A 24 -25.36 -2.58 -8.85
C ASP A 24 -26.83 -3.05 -8.92
N VAL A 25 -27.42 -3.29 -7.75
CA VAL A 25 -28.83 -3.70 -7.62
C VAL A 25 -29.83 -2.65 -8.13
N ASN A 26 -29.39 -1.40 -8.30
CA ASN A 26 -30.18 -0.29 -8.83
C ASN A 26 -29.98 -0.11 -10.35
N GLY A 27 -29.11 -0.91 -10.97
CA GLY A 27 -28.79 -0.83 -12.40
C GLY A 27 -27.68 0.16 -12.76
N ASN A 28 -27.00 0.76 -11.77
CA ASN A 28 -25.84 1.64 -12.00
C ASN A 28 -24.65 0.83 -12.49
N LYS A 29 -23.93 1.30 -13.51
CA LYS A 29 -22.71 0.65 -13.99
C LYS A 29 -21.63 0.66 -12.90
N ARG A 30 -20.92 -0.45 -12.76
CA ARG A 30 -19.77 -0.61 -11.87
C ARG A 30 -18.51 -0.89 -12.69
N PHE A 31 -17.40 -0.38 -12.16
CA PHE A 31 -16.07 -0.59 -12.70
C PHE A 31 -15.16 -1.20 -11.64
N THR A 32 -14.17 -1.94 -12.10
CA THR A 32 -13.18 -2.57 -11.24
C THR A 32 -11.93 -1.70 -11.17
N VAL A 33 -11.46 -1.45 -9.96
CA VAL A 33 -10.10 -0.95 -9.70
C VAL A 33 -9.30 -2.15 -9.24
N SER A 34 -8.28 -2.52 -10.02
CA SER A 34 -7.36 -3.62 -9.69
C SER A 34 -6.03 -3.05 -9.23
N VAL A 35 -5.45 -3.62 -8.18
CA VAL A 35 -4.19 -3.20 -7.57
C VAL A 35 -3.20 -4.37 -7.63
N SER A 36 -1.98 -4.07 -8.04
CA SER A 36 -0.83 -4.98 -7.95
C SER A 36 0.33 -4.24 -7.27
N THR A 37 0.78 -4.74 -6.13
CA THR A 37 1.96 -4.21 -5.42
C THR A 37 3.12 -5.21 -5.51
N GLY A 38 4.34 -4.69 -5.49
CA GLY A 38 5.53 -5.49 -5.14
C GLY A 38 5.59 -5.80 -3.64
N GLU A 39 6.67 -6.44 -3.19
CA GLU A 39 7.01 -6.53 -1.76
C GLU A 39 7.30 -5.13 -1.18
N GLY A 40 7.20 -4.98 0.15
CA GLY A 40 7.56 -3.73 0.84
C GLY A 40 6.44 -2.71 1.02
N GLY A 41 5.18 -3.12 0.80
CA GLY A 41 4.03 -2.28 1.12
C GLY A 41 2.72 -2.76 0.53
N GLN A 42 1.66 -2.02 0.83
CA GLN A 42 0.29 -2.33 0.47
C GLN A 42 -0.48 -1.10 0.01
N ILE A 43 -1.58 -1.35 -0.72
CA ILE A 43 -2.54 -0.33 -1.11
C ILE A 43 -3.94 -0.81 -0.75
N GLU A 44 -4.68 0.01 0.00
CA GLU A 44 -6.09 -0.18 0.26
C GLU A 44 -6.94 0.71 -0.65
N ILE A 45 -8.03 0.14 -1.17
CA ILE A 45 -8.99 0.86 -2.03
C ILE A 45 -10.19 1.26 -1.17
N MET A 46 -10.40 2.57 -1.01
CA MET A 46 -11.56 3.14 -0.34
C MET A 46 -12.55 3.72 -1.36
N GLY A 47 -13.84 3.40 -1.19
CA GLY A 47 -14.93 3.90 -2.02
C GLY A 47 -16.30 3.40 -1.54
N THR A 48 -17.38 4.06 -1.95
CA THR A 48 -18.75 3.62 -1.65
C THR A 48 -19.04 2.29 -2.35
N GLY A 49 -19.45 1.27 -1.58
CA GLY A 49 -19.63 -0.09 -2.11
C GLY A 49 -18.33 -0.88 -2.32
N ALA A 50 -17.17 -0.33 -1.93
CA ALA A 50 -15.93 -1.08 -1.85
C ALA A 50 -16.09 -2.23 -0.85
N VAL A 51 -16.04 -3.46 -1.35
CA VAL A 51 -15.80 -4.64 -0.51
C VAL A 51 -14.29 -4.77 -0.41
N SER A 52 -13.66 -3.90 0.37
CA SER A 52 -12.24 -4.02 0.71
C SER A 52 -12.11 -3.81 2.21
N LYS A 53 -11.97 -4.91 2.93
CA LYS A 53 -11.32 -4.94 4.24
C LYS A 53 -10.16 -5.93 4.06
N ASN A 54 -8.95 -5.51 4.40
CA ASN A 54 -7.70 -6.28 4.27
C ASN A 54 -7.24 -6.55 2.83
N SER A 55 -6.44 -5.63 2.27
CA SER A 55 -5.48 -5.88 1.18
C SER A 55 -6.03 -6.72 0.02
N VAL A 56 -6.96 -6.16 -0.75
CA VAL A 56 -7.57 -6.87 -1.88
C VAL A 56 -6.95 -6.39 -3.19
N ALA A 57 -6.57 -7.34 -4.06
CA ALA A 57 -6.05 -7.06 -5.40
C ALA A 57 -7.07 -6.37 -6.33
N ALA A 58 -8.35 -6.24 -5.94
CA ALA A 58 -9.34 -5.48 -6.69
C ALA A 58 -10.60 -5.11 -5.87
N ALA A 59 -11.24 -4.00 -6.22
CA ALA A 59 -12.57 -3.59 -5.73
C ALA A 59 -13.49 -3.19 -6.89
N THR A 60 -14.81 -3.35 -6.71
CA THR A 60 -15.83 -2.91 -7.68
C THR A 60 -16.61 -1.72 -7.15
N ILE A 61 -16.66 -0.63 -7.92
CA ILE A 61 -17.15 0.69 -7.48
C ILE A 61 -18.11 1.24 -8.54
N ASN A 62 -19.11 2.04 -8.15
CA ASN A 62 -20.05 2.59 -9.13
C ASN A 62 -19.36 3.64 -10.01
N THR A 63 -19.89 3.79 -11.22
CA THR A 63 -19.46 4.83 -12.16
C THR A 63 -19.65 6.23 -11.55
N GLY A 64 -18.69 7.12 -11.83
CA GLY A 64 -18.71 8.52 -11.44
C GLY A 64 -18.38 8.79 -9.98
N GLU A 65 -18.15 7.74 -9.17
CA GLU A 65 -17.65 7.88 -7.80
C GLU A 65 -16.14 8.12 -7.80
N ASP A 66 -15.66 8.82 -6.78
CA ASP A 66 -14.25 8.99 -6.52
C ASP A 66 -13.71 7.78 -5.73
N VAL A 67 -12.48 7.38 -6.03
CA VAL A 67 -11.81 6.25 -5.37
C VAL A 67 -10.56 6.78 -4.69
N THR A 68 -10.43 6.55 -3.39
CA THR A 68 -9.19 6.89 -2.67
C THR A 68 -8.34 5.65 -2.52
N LEU A 69 -7.10 5.74 -2.96
CA LEU A 69 -6.07 4.76 -2.69
C LEU A 69 -5.31 5.21 -1.45
N VAL A 70 -5.21 4.33 -0.45
CA VAL A 70 -4.36 4.54 0.73
C VAL A 70 -3.14 3.66 0.56
N ILE A 71 -1.97 4.28 0.43
CA ILE A 71 -0.69 3.63 0.22
C ILE A 71 0.04 3.56 1.55
N THR A 72 0.43 2.37 1.96
CA THR A 72 1.15 2.14 3.21
C THR A 72 2.39 1.31 2.93
N PRO A 73 3.57 1.94 2.81
CA PRO A 73 4.83 1.20 2.81
C PRO A 73 4.97 0.35 4.07
N ASP A 74 5.63 -0.79 3.95
CA ASP A 74 6.05 -1.58 5.11
C ASP A 74 7.18 -0.84 5.86
N GLU A 75 7.48 -1.29 7.07
CA GLU A 75 8.58 -0.77 7.86
C GLU A 75 9.90 -0.84 7.07
N ASN A 76 10.68 0.25 7.08
CA ASN A 76 11.92 0.39 6.31
C ASN A 76 11.75 0.35 4.79
N TYR A 77 10.54 0.58 4.27
CA TYR A 77 10.30 0.80 2.85
C TYR A 77 9.73 2.19 2.58
N LYS A 78 9.83 2.62 1.32
CA LYS A 78 9.15 3.81 0.81
C LYS A 78 8.56 3.52 -0.57
N LEU A 79 7.55 4.30 -0.95
CA LEU A 79 6.95 4.21 -2.27
C LEU A 79 7.97 4.63 -3.34
N ALA A 80 8.31 3.71 -4.24
CA ALA A 80 9.26 3.97 -5.33
C ALA A 80 8.56 4.42 -6.61
N SER A 81 7.40 3.81 -6.92
CA SER A 81 6.61 4.17 -8.09
C SER A 81 5.14 3.87 -7.88
N LEU A 82 4.26 4.69 -8.46
CA LEU A 82 2.82 4.43 -8.54
C LEU A 82 2.33 4.75 -9.95
N TYR A 83 1.73 3.76 -10.61
CA TYR A 83 1.12 3.94 -11.92
C TYR A 83 -0.38 3.67 -11.87
N VAL A 84 -1.15 4.53 -12.52
CA VAL A 84 -2.60 4.38 -12.72
C VAL A 84 -2.86 4.33 -14.23
N ASP A 85 -3.34 3.19 -14.71
CA ASP A 85 -3.48 2.87 -16.15
C ASP A 85 -2.20 3.12 -16.96
N GLY A 86 -1.04 2.86 -16.35
CA GLY A 86 0.27 3.07 -16.97
C GLY A 86 0.75 4.52 -16.98
N THR A 87 0.00 5.46 -16.39
CA THR A 87 0.45 6.84 -16.15
C THR A 87 1.14 6.90 -14.79
N ASP A 88 2.38 7.41 -14.74
CA ASP A 88 3.10 7.65 -13.49
C ASP A 88 2.44 8.81 -12.73
N VAL A 89 2.05 8.54 -11.48
CA VAL A 89 1.36 9.49 -10.60
C VAL A 89 2.02 9.55 -9.23
N VAL A 90 3.25 9.04 -9.07
CA VAL A 90 3.94 9.00 -7.78
C VAL A 90 4.08 10.39 -7.15
N GLY A 91 4.28 11.43 -7.97
CA GLY A 91 4.39 12.81 -7.51
C GLY A 91 3.07 13.47 -7.09
N ASP A 92 1.93 12.83 -7.38
CA ASP A 92 0.60 13.32 -7.01
C ASP A 92 0.09 12.66 -5.71
N VAL A 93 0.88 11.76 -5.11
CA VAL A 93 0.57 11.16 -3.80
C VAL A 93 0.76 12.22 -2.73
N THR A 94 -0.22 12.34 -1.84
CA THR A 94 -0.17 13.29 -0.72
C THR A 94 0.86 12.89 0.33
N GLU A 95 1.26 13.82 1.19
CA GLU A 95 2.15 13.54 2.34
C GLU A 95 1.56 12.49 3.31
N GLU A 96 0.24 12.33 3.33
CA GLU A 96 -0.47 11.31 4.11
C GLU A 96 -0.55 9.95 3.39
N GLY A 97 0.10 9.79 2.23
CA GLY A 97 0.14 8.54 1.49
C GLY A 97 -1.16 8.21 0.74
N THR A 98 -1.90 9.22 0.27
CA THR A 98 -3.16 9.01 -0.45
C THR A 98 -3.12 9.51 -1.89
N TYR A 99 -3.86 8.84 -2.77
CA TYR A 99 -4.09 9.26 -4.16
C TYR A 99 -5.56 9.07 -4.52
N VAL A 100 -6.17 10.04 -5.22
CA VAL A 100 -7.59 10.00 -5.59
C VAL A 100 -7.76 9.80 -7.09
N ILE A 101 -8.47 8.76 -7.48
CA ILE A 101 -9.00 8.59 -8.83
C ILE A 101 -10.36 9.26 -8.88
N GLU A 102 -10.43 10.43 -9.52
CA GLU A 102 -11.69 11.16 -9.66
C GLU A 102 -12.62 10.50 -10.69
N LYS A 103 -13.92 10.45 -10.36
CA LYS A 103 -15.01 10.12 -11.28
C LYS A 103 -14.76 8.87 -12.12
N LEU A 104 -14.66 7.72 -11.46
CA LEU A 104 -14.37 6.43 -12.08
C LEU A 104 -15.32 6.14 -13.26
N SER A 105 -14.79 6.09 -14.48
CA SER A 105 -15.61 5.93 -15.70
C SER A 105 -15.27 4.69 -16.52
N LYS A 106 -14.31 3.88 -16.05
CA LYS A 106 -13.82 2.65 -16.68
C LYS A 106 -13.12 1.80 -15.63
N ASN A 107 -12.78 0.56 -16.00
CA ASN A 107 -11.87 -0.24 -15.19
C ASN A 107 -10.50 0.42 -15.15
N ILE A 108 -9.85 0.38 -13.99
CA ILE A 108 -8.54 0.97 -13.74
C ILE A 108 -7.59 -0.12 -13.24
N SER A 109 -6.36 -0.11 -13.76
CA SER A 109 -5.25 -0.88 -13.21
C SER A 109 -4.30 0.04 -12.47
N VAL A 110 -4.00 -0.32 -11.23
CA VAL A 110 -3.03 0.36 -10.36
C VAL A 110 -1.86 -0.59 -10.13
N SER A 111 -0.63 -0.10 -10.33
CA SER A 111 0.57 -0.84 -9.98
C SER A 111 1.52 0.02 -9.18
N ALA A 112 2.04 -0.52 -8.08
CA ALA A 112 3.03 0.16 -7.25
C ALA A 112 4.22 -0.72 -6.96
N THR A 113 5.38 -0.09 -6.78
CA THR A 113 6.58 -0.74 -6.27
C THR A 113 7.09 0.04 -5.08
N PHE A 114 7.68 -0.68 -4.15
CA PHE A 114 8.33 -0.13 -2.97
C PHE A 114 9.81 -0.47 -3.05
N GLU A 115 10.64 0.40 -2.52
CA GLU A 115 12.06 0.17 -2.36
C GLU A 115 12.43 0.26 -0.89
N GLU A 116 13.40 -0.55 -0.48
CA GLU A 116 13.96 -0.46 0.87
C GLU A 116 14.47 0.97 1.09
N ASN A 117 14.00 1.58 2.16
CA ASN A 117 14.52 2.83 2.68
C ASN A 117 15.82 2.56 3.44
N THR A 118 16.83 2.04 2.74
CA THR A 118 18.15 1.67 3.28
C THR A 118 18.95 2.85 3.83
N GLY A 119 18.44 4.08 3.68
CA GLY A 119 19.09 5.29 4.17
C GLY A 119 20.54 5.40 3.71
N ILE A 120 21.29 6.32 4.30
CA ILE A 120 22.73 6.17 4.37
C ILE A 120 22.99 5.39 5.66
N PRO A 121 23.79 4.30 5.68
CA PRO A 121 24.11 3.62 6.93
C PRO A 121 24.67 4.61 7.97
N GLY A 122 23.99 4.72 9.10
CA GLY A 122 24.27 5.67 10.17
C GLY A 122 23.57 7.03 10.08
N ASP A 123 22.80 7.33 9.03
CA ASP A 123 21.94 8.52 8.89
C ASP A 123 20.54 8.19 9.43
N VAL A 124 20.43 8.13 10.75
CA VAL A 124 19.26 7.59 11.43
C VAL A 124 18.13 8.59 11.53
N ASP A 125 18.43 9.89 11.41
CA ASP A 125 17.42 10.95 11.33
C ASP A 125 16.99 11.27 9.88
N GLY A 126 17.63 10.63 8.89
CA GLY A 126 17.30 10.73 7.47
C GLY A 126 17.58 12.11 6.86
N ASN A 127 18.44 12.92 7.47
CA ASN A 127 18.78 14.25 6.98
C ASN A 127 19.75 14.23 5.78
N GLY A 128 20.25 13.04 5.40
CA GLY A 128 21.19 12.83 4.31
C GLY A 128 22.65 12.98 4.70
N SER A 129 22.99 13.07 5.99
CA SER A 129 24.34 13.29 6.50
C SER A 129 24.60 12.56 7.82
N VAL A 130 25.51 11.59 7.80
CA VAL A 130 25.96 10.88 9.00
C VAL A 130 26.84 11.78 9.87
N ASN A 131 26.37 12.14 11.06
CA ASN A 131 27.04 13.04 11.99
C ASN A 131 26.70 12.77 13.47
N SER A 132 27.14 13.64 14.39
CA SER A 132 26.94 13.44 15.82
C SER A 132 25.47 13.45 16.26
N ALA A 133 24.56 14.06 15.48
CA ALA A 133 23.13 14.02 15.75
C ALA A 133 22.60 12.58 15.66
N ASP A 134 23.09 11.78 14.71
CA ASP A 134 22.68 10.39 14.54
C ASP A 134 23.07 9.51 15.72
N VAL A 135 24.29 9.72 16.23
CA VAL A 135 24.79 9.04 17.44
C VAL A 135 23.87 9.32 18.64
N VAL A 136 23.40 10.57 18.79
CA VAL A 136 22.49 10.96 19.86
C VAL A 136 21.11 10.36 19.68
N ALA A 137 20.63 10.26 18.43
CA ALA A 137 19.34 9.67 18.12
C ALA A 137 19.30 8.16 18.47
N ILE A 138 20.34 7.40 18.09
CA ILE A 138 20.49 5.99 18.51
C ILE A 138 20.55 5.88 20.04
N TYR A 139 21.31 6.75 20.70
CA TYR A 139 21.41 6.73 22.17
C TYR A 139 20.06 6.96 22.84
N ASN A 140 19.27 7.92 22.34
CA ASN A 140 17.93 8.20 22.83
C ASN A 140 16.97 7.04 22.57
N PHE A 141 17.03 6.40 21.40
CA PHE A 141 16.27 5.18 21.10
C PHE A 141 16.54 4.08 22.14
N ILE A 142 17.82 3.79 22.42
CA ILE A 142 18.23 2.76 23.38
C ILE A 142 17.73 3.08 24.81
N LEU A 143 17.73 4.36 25.20
CA LEU A 143 17.34 4.77 26.55
C LEU A 143 15.82 4.88 26.77
N ILE A 144 15.08 5.33 25.76
CA ILE A 144 13.68 5.76 25.88
C ILE A 144 12.72 4.72 25.26
N GLY A 145 13.20 3.88 24.33
CA GLY A 145 12.42 2.90 23.57
C GLY A 145 11.97 3.42 22.19
N GLU A 146 11.27 2.56 21.43
CA GLU A 146 10.86 2.68 20.00
C GLU A 146 10.21 4.00 19.54
N GLU A 147 9.93 4.96 20.43
CA GLU A 147 9.26 6.22 20.09
C GLU A 147 10.16 7.29 19.46
N SER A 148 11.45 7.03 19.23
CA SER A 148 12.36 8.08 18.72
C SER A 148 12.21 8.39 17.22
N GLY A 149 11.43 7.60 16.46
CA GLY A 149 11.14 7.87 15.05
C GLY A 149 12.38 7.83 14.14
N ILE A 150 13.42 7.07 14.54
CA ILE A 150 14.63 6.89 13.76
C ILE A 150 14.42 5.85 12.65
N ASN A 151 15.22 5.92 11.59
CA ASN A 151 15.33 4.85 10.61
C ASN A 151 16.13 3.68 11.22
N GLU A 152 15.44 2.64 11.68
CA GLU A 152 16.08 1.48 12.31
C GLU A 152 16.98 0.70 11.35
N ALA A 153 16.63 0.62 10.06
CA ALA A 153 17.50 0.02 9.05
C ALA A 153 18.80 0.82 8.84
N ALA A 154 18.76 2.15 8.94
CA ALA A 154 19.96 2.97 8.93
C ALA A 154 20.72 2.92 10.27
N ALA A 155 20.03 2.56 11.37
CA ALA A 155 20.59 2.49 12.70
C ALA A 155 21.29 1.16 13.01
N ASP A 156 20.89 0.02 12.43
CA ASP A 156 21.58 -1.28 12.54
C ASP A 156 22.80 -1.33 11.61
N VAL A 157 23.82 -0.53 11.92
CA VAL A 157 24.98 -0.29 11.07
C VAL A 157 25.92 -1.51 11.04
N ASP A 158 25.96 -2.29 12.11
CA ASP A 158 26.78 -3.52 12.14
C ASP A 158 26.04 -4.76 11.59
N GLY A 159 24.74 -4.63 11.28
CA GLY A 159 23.92 -5.64 10.63
C GLY A 159 23.61 -6.85 11.52
N ASN A 160 23.61 -6.67 12.84
CA ASN A 160 23.34 -7.73 13.80
C ASN A 160 21.83 -7.98 14.01
N GLY A 161 20.96 -7.12 13.44
CA GLY A 161 19.51 -7.19 13.55
C GLY A 161 18.95 -6.54 14.81
N SER A 162 19.72 -5.71 15.52
CA SER A 162 19.30 -5.06 16.76
C SER A 162 20.05 -3.75 16.97
N VAL A 163 19.32 -2.64 17.00
CA VAL A 163 19.89 -1.30 17.28
C VAL A 163 20.33 -1.20 18.75
N ASN A 164 21.65 -1.17 18.98
CA ASN A 164 22.25 -1.15 20.32
C ASN A 164 23.57 -0.36 20.39
N SER A 165 24.32 -0.50 21.48
CA SER A 165 25.58 0.23 21.67
C SER A 165 26.69 -0.15 20.69
N GLY A 166 26.61 -1.32 20.04
CA GLY A 166 27.45 -1.71 18.91
C GLY A 166 27.29 -0.75 17.74
N ASP A 167 26.04 -0.41 17.39
CA ASP A 167 25.73 0.50 16.31
C ASP A 167 26.17 1.93 16.57
N VAL A 168 26.06 2.39 17.81
CA VAL A 168 26.61 3.69 18.24
C VAL A 168 28.10 3.80 17.90
N VAL A 169 28.85 2.72 18.14
CA VAL A 169 30.29 2.66 17.82
C VAL A 169 30.50 2.61 16.31
N ALA A 170 29.68 1.86 15.58
CA ALA A 170 29.77 1.77 14.13
C ALA A 170 29.51 3.13 13.44
N VAL A 171 28.46 3.87 13.85
CA VAL A 171 28.20 5.25 13.38
C VAL A 171 29.36 6.17 13.73
N TYR A 172 29.88 6.09 14.96
CA TYR A 172 31.04 6.89 15.36
C TYR A 172 32.25 6.63 14.45
N ASN A 173 32.54 5.37 14.10
CA ASN A 173 33.63 5.01 13.18
C ASN A 173 33.42 5.57 11.77
N ILE A 174 32.18 5.57 11.27
CA ILE A 174 31.83 6.21 9.99
C ILE A 174 32.16 7.70 10.01
N ILE A 175 31.77 8.42 11.08
CA ILE A 175 32.01 9.88 11.20
C ILE A 175 33.50 10.22 11.21
N ILE A 176 34.33 9.40 11.87
CA ILE A 176 35.77 9.65 11.96
C ILE A 176 36.58 9.03 10.81
N GLY A 177 35.93 8.28 9.92
CA GLY A 177 36.57 7.59 8.78
C GLY A 177 37.54 6.48 9.21
N ALA A 178 37.22 5.75 10.28
CA ALA A 178 38.03 4.67 10.85
C ALA A 178 37.60 3.27 10.39
#